data_AF-A0A2E5JN14-F1
#
_entry.id   AF-A0A2E5JN14-F1
#
_cell.length_a   1.000
_cell.length_b   1.000
_cell.length_c   1.000
_cell.angle_alpha   90.00
_cell.angle_beta   90.00
_cell.angle_gamma   90.00
#
_symmetry.space_group_name_H-M   'P 1'
#
loop_
_entity.id
_entity.type
_entity.pdbx_description
1 polymer ?
#
loop_
_entity_poly.entity_id
_entity_poly.type
_entity_poly.pdbx_seq_one_letter_code
_entity_poly.pdbx_strand_id
1 'polypeptide(L)'
;MQINKILFFILFVLLLVGCSSSKGTDLSPEPTRKVMKNIPDWYKNKPKKNGYRYAGATATSRDLQLAVNKATLDAANQLAGAMDSEMNALVKRAREETGISTESDILDRFSQTQEQIISTALKDYSVIKQEIMEEKSNNRDIFRAYILVEWDEGAAQKRLLDRIKADKEIYDAIRASELYEEMEQKVEEYRKRKGM
;
A
#
# COMPACT_ATOMS: atom_id res chain seq x y z
N MET A 1 39.00 53.91 20.53
CA MET A 1 38.89 52.57 21.18
C MET A 1 37.51 52.27 21.81
N GLN A 2 36.53 53.19 21.79
CA GLN A 2 35.17 52.99 22.31
C GLN A 2 34.18 52.50 21.22
N ILE A 3 34.32 52.99 19.97
CA ILE A 3 33.44 52.61 18.84
C ILE A 3 33.57 51.13 18.44
N ASN A 4 34.80 50.57 18.42
CA ASN A 4 34.99 49.13 18.17
C ASN A 4 34.36 48.26 19.28
N LYS A 5 34.25 48.74 20.51
CA LYS A 5 33.62 48.00 21.61
C LYS A 5 32.09 47.99 21.47
N ILE A 6 31.50 49.09 21.00
CA ILE A 6 30.06 49.20 20.71
C ILE A 6 29.69 48.32 19.50
N LEU A 7 30.51 48.30 18.45
CA LEU A 7 30.28 47.44 17.28
C LEU A 7 30.37 45.94 17.63
N PHE A 8 31.30 45.57 18.51
CA PHE A 8 31.45 44.19 18.99
C PHE A 8 30.29 43.76 19.90
N PHE A 9 29.75 44.69 20.69
CA PHE A 9 28.60 44.44 21.57
C PHE A 9 27.30 44.24 20.76
N ILE A 10 27.09 45.00 19.69
CA ILE A 10 25.93 44.85 18.79
C ILE A 10 26.01 43.52 18.01
N LEU A 11 27.21 43.11 17.57
CA LEU A 11 27.43 41.82 16.90
C LEU A 11 27.16 40.62 17.84
N PHE A 12 27.43 40.76 19.13
CA PHE A 12 27.19 39.73 20.14
C PHE A 12 25.69 39.59 20.49
N VAL A 13 24.93 40.69 20.46
CA VAL A 13 23.47 40.67 20.72
C VAL A 13 22.69 40.07 19.54
N LEU A 14 23.16 40.25 18.30
CA LEU A 14 22.55 39.62 17.11
C LEU A 14 22.71 38.09 17.06
N LEU A 15 23.67 37.51 17.80
CA LEU A 15 23.85 36.06 17.90
C LEU A 15 22.89 35.38 18.89
N LEU A 16 22.15 36.15 19.71
CA LEU A 16 21.20 35.60 20.69
C LEU A 16 19.76 35.50 20.18
N VAL A 17 19.48 35.93 18.95
CA VAL A 17 18.14 35.78 18.31
C VAL A 17 18.03 34.46 17.51
N GLY A 18 19.02 33.58 17.63
CA GLY A 18 19.04 32.26 16.98
C GLY A 18 18.29 31.17 17.76
N CYS A 19 17.32 30.56 17.10
CA CYS A 19 16.63 29.30 17.45
C CYS A 19 15.63 29.32 18.63
N SER A 20 14.44 29.87 18.35
CA SER A 20 13.19 29.35 18.92
C SER A 20 12.96 27.92 18.38
N SER A 21 13.46 26.92 19.11
CA SER A 21 13.06 25.52 18.94
C SER A 21 11.62 25.35 19.43
N SER A 22 10.65 25.81 18.64
CA SER A 22 9.27 25.38 18.84
C SER A 22 9.23 23.91 18.44
N LYS A 23 9.25 23.01 19.43
CA LYS A 23 9.00 21.58 19.20
C LYS A 23 7.75 21.48 18.31
N GLY A 24 7.91 20.92 17.11
CA GLY A 24 6.85 20.77 16.13
C GLY A 24 5.68 19.96 16.68
N THR A 25 4.57 19.91 15.94
CA THR A 25 3.49 18.97 16.29
C THR A 25 4.00 17.57 16.00
N ASP A 26 3.94 16.67 16.97
CA ASP A 26 4.32 15.28 16.76
C ASP A 26 3.18 14.59 15.97
N LEU A 27 3.50 14.16 14.75
CA LEU A 27 2.55 13.45 13.89
C LEU A 27 2.57 11.94 14.13
N SER A 28 3.36 11.44 15.07
CA SER A 28 3.39 10.04 15.48
C SER A 28 3.23 9.94 16.99
N PRO A 29 2.12 10.45 17.56
CA PRO A 29 1.94 10.52 19.01
C PRO A 29 1.95 9.12 19.64
N GLU A 30 2.44 9.04 20.87
CA GLU A 30 2.37 7.82 21.68
C GLU A 30 0.93 7.28 21.78
N PRO A 31 0.71 5.96 21.68
CA PRO A 31 -0.63 5.38 21.74
C PRO A 31 -1.34 5.69 23.07
N THR A 32 -2.40 6.50 23.03
CA THR A 32 -3.21 6.77 24.22
C THR A 32 -4.28 5.70 24.43
N ARG A 33 -4.71 5.45 25.68
CA ARG A 33 -5.83 4.51 25.95
C ARG A 33 -7.11 4.88 25.20
N LYS A 34 -7.37 6.17 24.97
CA LYS A 34 -8.54 6.66 24.22
C LYS A 34 -8.44 6.24 22.76
N VAL A 35 -7.27 6.41 22.13
CA VAL A 35 -7.02 5.97 20.75
C VAL A 35 -7.16 4.46 20.65
N MET A 36 -6.53 3.70 21.56
CA MET A 36 -6.61 2.24 21.57
C MET A 36 -8.05 1.70 21.71
N LYS A 37 -8.87 2.35 22.54
CA LYS A 37 -10.28 1.97 22.73
C LYS A 37 -11.15 2.25 21.50
N ASN A 38 -10.80 3.27 20.74
CA ASN A 38 -11.58 3.75 19.61
C ASN A 38 -11.04 3.26 18.25
N ILE A 39 -10.06 2.35 18.24
CA ILE A 39 -9.65 1.70 16.99
C ILE A 39 -10.87 0.98 16.41
N PRO A 40 -11.25 1.25 15.15
CA PRO A 40 -12.43 0.64 14.58
C PRO A 40 -12.32 -0.89 14.53
N ASP A 41 -13.40 -1.60 14.85
CA ASP A 41 -13.39 -3.06 14.91
C ASP A 41 -13.04 -3.69 13.56
N TRP A 42 -13.48 -3.08 12.47
CA TRP A 42 -13.16 -3.51 11.11
C TRP A 42 -11.70 -3.29 10.73
N TYR A 43 -10.97 -2.42 11.44
CA TYR A 43 -9.55 -2.20 11.24
C TYR A 43 -8.73 -3.30 11.93
N LYS A 44 -9.15 -3.68 13.15
CA LYS A 44 -8.58 -4.82 13.90
C LYS A 44 -8.89 -6.15 13.22
N ASN A 45 -10.15 -6.32 12.82
CA ASN A 45 -10.69 -7.52 12.20
C ASN A 45 -11.13 -7.17 10.77
N LYS A 46 -10.17 -7.22 9.84
CA LYS A 46 -10.46 -6.98 8.42
C LYS A 46 -11.53 -7.96 7.93
N PRO A 47 -12.51 -7.50 7.13
CA PRO A 47 -13.50 -8.39 6.54
C PRO A 47 -12.82 -9.43 5.65
N LYS A 48 -13.51 -10.55 5.43
CA LYS A 48 -13.08 -11.60 4.49
C LYS A 48 -14.23 -11.86 3.53
N LYS A 49 -13.94 -11.80 2.23
CA LYS A 49 -14.90 -12.07 1.16
C LYS A 49 -14.13 -12.78 0.04
N ASN A 50 -14.67 -13.90 -0.43
CA ASN A 50 -14.02 -14.68 -1.48
C ASN A 50 -13.83 -13.84 -2.75
N GLY A 51 -12.60 -13.88 -3.29
CA GLY A 51 -12.22 -13.12 -4.48
C GLY A 51 -11.93 -11.64 -4.23
N TYR A 52 -11.88 -11.20 -2.97
CA TYR A 52 -11.53 -9.83 -2.60
C TYR A 52 -10.36 -9.82 -1.62
N ARG A 53 -9.47 -8.86 -1.80
CA ARG A 53 -8.38 -8.55 -0.88
C ARG A 53 -8.64 -7.25 -0.16
N TYR A 54 -8.16 -7.17 1.08
CA TYR A 54 -8.36 -6.03 1.95
C TYR A 54 -7.03 -5.56 2.54
N ALA A 55 -6.75 -4.26 2.40
CA ALA A 55 -5.61 -3.62 3.05
C ALA A 55 -6.10 -2.41 3.84
N GLY A 56 -5.50 -2.18 5.00
CA GLY A 56 -5.95 -1.12 5.90
C GLY A 56 -4.76 -0.41 6.49
N ALA A 57 -4.81 0.92 6.50
CA ALA A 57 -3.77 1.75 7.05
C ALA A 57 -4.36 2.90 7.87
N THR A 58 -3.51 3.50 8.69
CA THR A 58 -3.86 4.66 9.48
C THR A 58 -2.75 5.70 9.37
N ALA A 59 -3.13 6.97 9.32
CA ALA A 59 -2.20 8.07 9.26
C ALA A 59 -2.76 9.29 9.99
N THR A 60 -1.85 10.19 10.35
CA THR A 60 -2.12 11.37 11.17
C THR A 60 -1.65 12.64 10.47
N SER A 61 -2.40 13.72 10.66
CA SER A 61 -2.09 15.04 10.11
C SER A 61 -2.84 16.14 10.86
N ARG A 62 -2.33 17.37 10.82
CA ARG A 62 -3.10 18.55 11.26
C ARG A 62 -4.22 18.90 10.30
N ASP A 63 -4.07 18.54 9.04
CA ASP A 63 -5.10 18.67 8.01
C ASP A 63 -5.81 17.32 7.83
N LEU A 64 -7.14 17.33 7.97
CA LEU A 64 -7.97 16.12 7.90
C LEU A 64 -7.82 15.42 6.55
N GLN A 65 -7.89 16.16 5.44
CA GLN A 65 -7.83 15.57 4.10
C GLN A 65 -6.46 14.93 3.86
N LEU A 66 -5.39 15.55 4.35
CA LEU A 66 -4.05 15.00 4.28
C LEU A 66 -3.89 13.72 5.13
N ALA A 67 -4.56 13.61 6.29
CA ALA A 67 -4.58 12.35 7.06
C ALA A 67 -5.24 11.23 6.24
N VAL A 68 -6.40 11.52 5.63
CA VAL A 68 -7.13 10.58 4.78
C VAL A 68 -6.31 10.17 3.56
N ASN A 69 -5.69 11.12 2.86
CA ASN A 69 -4.89 10.87 1.67
C ASN A 69 -3.67 9.99 1.99
N LYS A 70 -2.97 10.27 3.10
CA LYS A 70 -1.85 9.44 3.56
C LYS A 70 -2.29 8.03 3.90
N ALA A 71 -3.34 7.87 4.71
CA ALA A 71 -3.85 6.56 5.09
C ALA A 71 -4.34 5.76 3.87
N THR A 72 -4.94 6.42 2.88
CA THR A 72 -5.39 5.78 1.65
C THR A 72 -4.21 5.30 0.80
N LEU A 73 -3.19 6.15 0.64
CA LEU A 73 -1.95 5.79 -0.07
C LEU A 73 -1.22 4.63 0.61
N ASP A 74 -1.11 4.67 1.94
CA ASP A 74 -0.46 3.60 2.72
C ASP A 74 -1.23 2.28 2.60
N ALA A 75 -2.57 2.31 2.59
CA ALA A 75 -3.38 1.12 2.39
C ALA A 75 -3.20 0.55 0.97
N ALA A 76 -3.14 1.40 -0.05
CA ALA A 76 -2.85 1.00 -1.42
C ALA A 76 -1.45 0.38 -1.57
N ASN A 77 -0.44 0.98 -0.93
CA ASN A 77 0.93 0.46 -0.92
C ASN A 77 1.02 -0.90 -0.20
N GLN A 78 0.30 -1.08 0.91
CA GLN A 78 0.22 -2.38 1.58
C GLN A 78 -0.41 -3.45 0.67
N LEU A 79 -1.48 -3.10 -0.05
CA LEU A 79 -2.08 -4.00 -1.02
C LEU A 79 -1.08 -4.38 -2.11
N ALA A 80 -0.42 -3.41 -2.73
CA ALA A 80 0.55 -3.65 -3.80
C ALA A 80 1.75 -4.47 -3.32
N GLY A 81 2.28 -4.19 -2.13
CA GLY A 81 3.38 -4.98 -1.56
C GLY A 81 2.99 -6.43 -1.25
N ALA A 82 1.77 -6.67 -0.77
CA ALA A 82 1.26 -8.02 -0.58
C ALA A 82 1.13 -8.77 -1.92
N MET A 83 0.64 -8.09 -2.95
CA MET A 83 0.54 -8.67 -4.29
C MET A 83 1.92 -8.98 -4.88
N ASP A 84 2.87 -8.05 -4.77
CA ASP A 84 4.24 -8.23 -5.27
C ASP A 84 4.90 -9.46 -4.63
N SER A 85 4.76 -9.64 -3.32
CA SER A 85 5.26 -10.82 -2.63
C SER A 85 4.66 -12.12 -3.15
N GLU A 86 3.35 -12.17 -3.39
CA GLU A 86 2.69 -13.36 -3.93
C GLU A 86 3.09 -13.63 -5.37
N MET A 87 3.18 -12.57 -6.17
CA MET A 87 3.57 -12.60 -7.56
C MET A 87 4.98 -13.20 -7.73
N ASN A 88 5.92 -12.75 -6.91
CA ASN A 88 7.27 -13.31 -6.86
C ASN A 88 7.27 -14.81 -6.51
N ALA A 89 6.36 -15.24 -5.63
CA ALA A 89 6.19 -16.65 -5.32
C ALA A 89 5.61 -17.44 -6.52
N LEU A 90 4.69 -16.85 -7.30
CA LEU A 90 4.16 -17.45 -8.53
C LEU A 90 5.23 -17.57 -9.62
N VAL A 91 6.08 -16.55 -9.82
CA VAL A 91 7.22 -16.63 -10.76
C VAL A 91 8.14 -17.78 -10.39
N LYS A 92 8.50 -17.88 -9.10
CA LYS A 92 9.37 -18.95 -8.60
C LYS A 92 8.74 -20.33 -8.81
N ARG A 93 7.44 -20.48 -8.54
CA ARG A 93 6.72 -21.74 -8.75
C ARG A 93 6.62 -22.11 -10.23
N ALA A 94 6.26 -21.15 -11.09
CA ALA A 94 6.21 -21.36 -12.53
C ALA A 94 7.54 -21.91 -13.04
N ARG A 95 8.65 -21.32 -12.60
CA ARG A 95 10.01 -21.80 -12.92
C ARG A 95 10.25 -23.24 -12.46
N GLU A 96 9.86 -23.58 -11.24
CA GLU A 96 10.06 -24.91 -10.65
C GLU A 96 9.24 -26.00 -11.38
N GLU A 97 8.00 -25.69 -11.79
CA GLU A 97 7.12 -26.62 -12.49
C GLU A 97 7.47 -26.80 -13.97
N THR A 98 7.94 -25.73 -14.63
CA THR A 98 8.15 -25.72 -16.08
C THR A 98 9.61 -25.94 -16.50
N GLY A 99 10.56 -25.75 -15.57
CA GLY A 99 12.00 -25.82 -15.86
C GLY A 99 12.54 -24.65 -16.67
N ILE A 100 11.77 -23.56 -16.86
CA ILE A 100 12.23 -22.35 -17.54
C ILE A 100 13.46 -21.78 -16.81
N SER A 101 14.49 -21.34 -17.54
CA SER A 101 15.69 -20.75 -16.95
C SER A 101 15.43 -19.34 -16.42
N THR A 102 16.24 -18.90 -15.45
CA THR A 102 16.16 -17.54 -14.89
C THR A 102 16.50 -16.44 -15.91
N GLU A 103 17.27 -16.78 -16.95
CA GLU A 103 17.67 -15.88 -18.05
C GLU A 103 16.72 -15.97 -19.25
N SER A 104 15.56 -16.62 -19.09
CA SER A 104 14.61 -16.80 -20.17
C SER A 104 13.79 -15.53 -20.39
N ASP A 105 13.77 -15.04 -21.64
CA ASP A 105 12.86 -13.99 -22.10
C ASP A 105 11.38 -14.27 -21.74
N ILE A 106 10.99 -15.54 -21.61
CA ILE A 106 9.64 -15.96 -21.22
C ILE A 106 9.37 -15.61 -19.75
N LEU A 107 10.33 -15.85 -18.86
CA LEU A 107 10.20 -15.56 -17.43
C LEU A 107 10.15 -14.05 -17.18
N ASP A 108 10.95 -13.29 -17.93
CA ASP A 108 10.95 -11.82 -17.88
C ASP A 108 9.59 -11.26 -18.33
N ARG A 109 9.05 -11.73 -19.45
CA ARG A 109 7.73 -11.30 -19.94
C ARG A 109 6.59 -11.73 -19.02
N PHE A 110 6.69 -12.91 -18.41
CA PHE A 110 5.74 -13.35 -17.40
C PHE A 110 5.75 -12.41 -16.19
N SER A 111 6.94 -12.06 -15.70
CA SER A 111 7.13 -11.11 -14.59
C SER A 111 6.60 -9.71 -14.95
N GLN A 112 6.87 -9.20 -16.15
CA GLN A 112 6.33 -7.92 -16.61
C GLN A 112 4.80 -7.91 -16.71
N THR A 113 4.21 -9.00 -17.22
CA THR A 113 2.74 -9.14 -17.28
C THR A 113 2.14 -9.04 -15.88
N GLN A 114 2.80 -9.67 -14.93
CA GLN A 114 2.47 -9.71 -13.52
C GLN A 114 2.60 -8.32 -12.85
N GLU A 115 3.69 -7.58 -13.09
CA GLU A 115 3.87 -6.19 -12.63
C GLU A 115 2.78 -5.24 -13.14
N GLN A 116 2.32 -5.42 -14.39
CA GLN A 116 1.24 -4.61 -14.95
C GLN A 116 -0.09 -4.82 -14.21
N ILE A 117 -0.34 -6.03 -13.68
CA ILE A 117 -1.52 -6.31 -12.84
C ILE A 117 -1.41 -5.60 -11.50
N ILE A 118 -0.24 -5.59 -10.87
CA ILE A 118 0.03 -4.86 -9.62
C ILE A 118 -0.15 -3.35 -9.83
N SER A 119 0.40 -2.80 -10.91
CA SER A 119 0.23 -1.38 -11.25
C SER A 119 -1.25 -0.99 -11.42
N THR A 120 -2.06 -1.90 -11.96
CA THR A 120 -3.51 -1.70 -12.05
C THR A 120 -4.18 -1.71 -10.68
N ALA A 121 -3.72 -2.56 -9.75
CA ALA A 121 -4.26 -2.62 -8.39
C ALA A 121 -4.10 -1.31 -7.62
N LEU A 122 -3.02 -0.57 -7.85
CA LEU A 122 -2.82 0.78 -7.29
C LEU A 122 -3.85 1.81 -7.78
N LYS A 123 -4.65 1.49 -8.81
CA LYS A 123 -5.66 2.38 -9.39
C LYS A 123 -7.09 1.84 -9.26
N ASP A 124 -7.25 0.53 -9.08
CA ASP A 124 -8.53 -0.19 -9.19
C ASP A 124 -9.05 -0.68 -7.82
N TYR A 125 -8.48 -0.19 -6.72
CA TYR A 125 -9.02 -0.44 -5.38
C TYR A 125 -10.16 0.53 -5.05
N SER A 126 -11.04 0.11 -4.14
CA SER A 126 -12.12 0.96 -3.60
C SER A 126 -11.95 1.18 -2.10
N VAL A 127 -12.10 2.42 -1.64
CA VAL A 127 -12.18 2.72 -0.20
C VAL A 127 -13.56 2.32 0.29
N ILE A 128 -13.63 1.30 1.15
CA ILE A 128 -14.92 0.77 1.64
C ILE A 128 -15.24 1.17 3.07
N LYS A 129 -14.24 1.56 3.85
CA LYS A 129 -14.42 2.12 5.19
C LYS A 129 -13.43 3.24 5.45
N GLN A 130 -13.92 4.28 6.10
CA GLN A 130 -13.16 5.43 6.53
C GLN A 130 -13.69 5.85 7.90
N GLU A 131 -12.80 6.08 8.85
CA GLU A 131 -13.13 6.65 10.15
C GLU A 131 -12.07 7.66 10.55
N ILE A 132 -12.49 8.81 11.07
CA ILE A 132 -11.61 9.92 11.41
C ILE A 132 -11.80 10.23 12.89
N MET A 133 -10.67 10.44 13.57
CA MET A 133 -10.60 10.70 14.98
C MET A 133 -9.81 11.97 15.24
N GLU A 134 -10.28 12.78 16.18
CA GLU A 134 -9.49 13.88 16.72
C GLU A 134 -8.63 13.41 17.89
N GLU A 135 -7.34 13.76 17.82
CA GLU A 135 -6.33 13.47 18.83
C GLU A 135 -5.59 14.75 19.19
N LYS A 136 -4.96 14.76 20.38
CA LYS A 136 -4.08 15.86 20.79
C LYS A 136 -2.63 15.43 20.75
N SER A 137 -1.81 16.27 20.13
CA SER A 137 -0.35 16.15 20.12
C SER A 137 0.26 17.46 20.58
N ASN A 138 0.98 17.45 21.70
CA ASN A 138 1.60 18.65 22.29
C ASN A 138 0.62 19.85 22.37
N ASN A 139 -0.57 19.63 22.92
CA ASN A 139 -1.67 20.61 23.05
C ASN A 139 -2.24 21.16 21.72
N ARG A 140 -1.96 20.53 20.59
CA ARG A 140 -2.58 20.84 19.29
C ARG A 140 -3.45 19.70 18.81
N ASP A 141 -4.57 20.04 18.20
CA ASP A 141 -5.46 19.05 17.59
C ASP A 141 -4.84 18.53 16.29
N ILE A 142 -4.91 17.22 16.11
CA ILE A 142 -4.54 16.49 14.91
C ILE A 142 -5.66 15.50 14.60
N PHE A 143 -5.75 15.10 13.34
CA PHE A 143 -6.66 14.08 12.87
C PHE A 143 -5.90 12.78 12.65
N ARG A 144 -6.47 11.66 13.10
CA ARG A 144 -6.10 10.31 12.68
C ARG A 144 -7.18 9.78 11.75
N ALA A 145 -6.79 9.31 10.58
CA ALA A 145 -7.67 8.57 9.69
C ALA A 145 -7.36 7.08 9.78
N TYR A 146 -8.40 6.25 9.78
CA TYR A 146 -8.35 4.82 9.51
C TYR A 146 -9.01 4.58 8.16
N ILE A 147 -8.34 3.86 7.28
CA ILE A 147 -8.84 3.52 5.94
C ILE A 147 -8.78 2.00 5.75
N LEU A 148 -9.82 1.46 5.11
CA LEU A 148 -9.84 0.10 4.56
C LEU A 148 -10.15 0.18 3.08
N VAL A 149 -9.25 -0.37 2.27
CA VAL A 149 -9.46 -0.57 0.84
C VAL A 149 -9.84 -2.02 0.56
N GLU A 150 -10.69 -2.22 -0.44
CA GLU A 150 -10.95 -3.52 -1.05
C GLU A 150 -10.48 -3.54 -2.51
N TRP A 151 -10.11 -4.72 -2.98
CA TRP A 151 -9.69 -4.94 -4.35
C TRP A 151 -10.20 -6.28 -4.88
N ASP A 152 -10.77 -6.28 -6.10
CA ASP A 152 -11.32 -7.47 -6.75
C ASP A 152 -10.18 -8.33 -7.33
N GLU A 153 -9.67 -9.23 -6.49
CA GLU A 153 -8.61 -10.17 -6.87
C GLU A 153 -9.05 -11.10 -8.00
N GLY A 154 -10.32 -11.50 -8.03
CA GLY A 154 -10.84 -12.38 -9.09
C GLY A 154 -10.78 -11.70 -10.46
N ALA A 155 -11.14 -10.42 -10.53
CA ALA A 155 -11.00 -9.63 -11.75
C ALA A 155 -9.53 -9.53 -12.20
N ALA A 156 -8.61 -9.40 -11.24
CA ALA A 156 -7.18 -9.32 -11.54
C ALA A 156 -6.57 -10.65 -12.00
N GLN A 157 -6.94 -11.76 -11.35
CA GLN A 157 -6.56 -13.12 -11.78
C GLN A 157 -7.06 -13.41 -13.18
N LYS A 158 -8.30 -13.00 -13.50
CA LYS A 158 -8.84 -13.10 -14.86
C LYS A 158 -8.00 -12.29 -15.85
N ARG A 159 -7.69 -11.03 -15.54
CA ARG A 159 -6.84 -10.17 -16.39
C ARG A 159 -5.45 -10.76 -16.61
N LEU A 160 -4.83 -11.33 -15.58
CA LEU A 160 -3.54 -12.00 -15.68
C LEU A 160 -3.60 -13.21 -16.62
N LEU A 161 -4.59 -14.09 -16.41
CA LEU A 161 -4.80 -15.28 -17.21
C LEU A 161 -5.09 -14.97 -18.68
N ASP A 162 -5.91 -13.95 -18.94
CA ASP A 162 -6.21 -13.48 -20.29
C ASP A 162 -4.94 -12.98 -20.99
N ARG A 163 -4.04 -12.27 -20.28
CA ARG A 163 -2.74 -11.82 -20.84
C ARG A 163 -1.79 -12.97 -21.10
N ILE A 164 -1.71 -13.94 -20.19
CA ILE A 164 -0.95 -15.18 -20.38
C ILE A 164 -1.43 -15.89 -21.65
N LYS A 165 -2.75 -16.09 -21.81
CA LYS A 165 -3.33 -16.76 -22.99
C LYS A 165 -3.08 -15.99 -24.29
N ALA A 166 -3.02 -14.67 -24.23
CA ALA A 166 -2.72 -13.83 -25.39
C ALA A 166 -1.24 -13.91 -25.80
N ASP A 167 -0.36 -14.29 -24.87
CA ASP A 167 1.07 -14.48 -25.12
C ASP A 167 1.39 -15.96 -25.34
N LYS A 168 1.49 -16.37 -26.60
CA LYS A 168 1.67 -17.78 -26.98
C LYS A 168 2.86 -18.44 -26.29
N GLU A 169 3.99 -17.75 -26.16
CA GLU A 169 5.21 -18.35 -25.61
C GLU A 169 5.09 -18.55 -24.10
N ILE A 170 4.53 -17.58 -23.37
CA ILE A 170 4.22 -17.75 -21.95
C ILE A 170 3.19 -18.87 -21.77
N TYR A 171 2.11 -18.84 -22.56
CA TYR A 171 1.05 -19.84 -22.48
C TYR A 171 1.59 -21.25 -22.71
N ASP A 172 2.31 -21.49 -23.80
CA ASP A 172 2.83 -22.81 -24.13
C ASP A 172 3.84 -23.31 -23.08
N ALA A 173 4.56 -22.39 -22.42
CA ALA A 173 5.51 -22.74 -21.38
C ALA A 173 4.84 -23.16 -20.06
N ILE A 174 3.72 -22.53 -19.67
CA ILE A 174 3.09 -22.79 -18.36
C ILE A 174 1.79 -23.62 -18.42
N ARG A 175 1.18 -23.81 -19.59
CA ARG A 175 -0.15 -24.46 -19.74
C ARG A 175 -0.28 -25.88 -19.19
N ALA A 176 0.84 -26.60 -19.06
CA ALA A 176 0.88 -27.96 -18.54
C ALA A 176 1.20 -28.01 -17.03
N SER A 177 1.40 -26.86 -16.41
CA SER A 177 1.78 -26.73 -15.01
C SER A 177 0.54 -26.73 -14.09
N GLU A 178 0.73 -27.16 -12.84
CA GLU A 178 -0.33 -27.15 -11.83
C GLU A 178 -0.76 -25.70 -11.51
N LEU A 179 0.21 -24.76 -11.50
CA LEU A 179 -0.07 -23.34 -11.37
C LEU A 179 -1.08 -22.84 -12.40
N TYR A 180 -0.96 -23.22 -13.66
CA TYR A 180 -1.91 -22.80 -14.69
C TYR A 180 -3.31 -23.35 -14.44
N GLU A 181 -3.42 -24.62 -14.03
CA GLU A 181 -4.70 -25.22 -13.66
C GLU A 181 -5.36 -24.48 -12.48
N GLU A 182 -4.60 -24.17 -11.43
CA GLU A 182 -5.09 -23.37 -10.30
C GLU A 182 -5.60 -22.00 -10.74
N MET A 183 -4.91 -21.34 -11.68
CA MET A 183 -5.32 -20.04 -12.22
C MET A 183 -6.65 -20.13 -12.97
N GLU A 184 -6.83 -21.15 -13.83
CA GLU A 184 -8.10 -21.40 -14.50
C GLU A 184 -9.24 -21.64 -13.50
N GLN A 185 -9.01 -22.49 -12.49
CA GLN A 185 -10.00 -22.80 -11.46
C GLN A 185 -10.46 -21.55 -10.72
N LYS A 186 -9.53 -20.70 -10.25
CA LYS A 186 -9.85 -19.44 -9.56
C LYS A 186 -10.63 -18.47 -10.45
N VAL A 187 -10.29 -18.38 -11.74
CA VAL A 187 -11.01 -17.54 -12.69
C VAL A 187 -12.41 -18.10 -12.98
N GLU A 188 -12.57 -19.41 -13.01
CA GLU A 188 -13.87 -20.05 -13.19
C GLU A 188 -14.78 -19.84 -11.98
N GLU A 189 -14.25 -19.95 -10.76
CA GLU A 189 -14.98 -19.54 -9.55
C GLU A 189 -15.39 -18.07 -9.61
N TYR A 190 -14.51 -17.20 -10.11
CA TYR A 190 -14.82 -15.79 -10.31
C TYR A 190 -15.97 -15.58 -11.32
N ARG A 191 -15.96 -16.26 -12.46
CA ARG A 191 -17.05 -16.21 -13.45
C ARG A 191 -18.39 -16.62 -12.84
N LYS A 192 -18.42 -17.76 -12.14
CA LYS A 192 -19.61 -18.25 -11.42
C LYS A 192 -20.14 -17.24 -10.41
N ARG A 193 -19.27 -16.60 -9.62
CA ARG A 193 -19.65 -15.55 -8.66
C ARG A 193 -20.26 -14.32 -9.33
N LYS A 194 -19.86 -13.99 -10.56
CA LYS A 194 -20.34 -12.82 -11.30
C LYS A 194 -21.48 -13.15 -12.28
N GLY A 195 -21.85 -14.43 -12.44
CA GLY A 195 -22.86 -14.87 -13.40
C GLY A 195 -22.42 -14.72 -14.86
N MET A 196 -21.11 -14.87 -15.13
CA MET A 196 -20.52 -14.86 -16.47
C MET A 196 -20.40 -16.26 -17.08
#